data_AF-A0A1Y4NDY6-F1
#
_entry.id   AF-A0A1Y4NDY6-F1
#
_cell.length_a   1.000
_cell.length_b   1.000
_cell.length_c   1.000
_cell.angle_alpha   90.00
_cell.angle_beta   90.00
_cell.angle_gamma   90.00
#
_symmetry.space_group_name_H-M   'P 1'
#
loop_
_entity.id
_entity.type
_entity.pdbx_description
1 polymer ?
#
loop_
_entity_poly.entity_id
_entity_poly.type
_entity_poly.pdbx_seq_one_letter_code
_entity_poly.pdbx_strand_id
1 'polypeptide(L)'
;MIFFSVEKLATLCKVDRETIRRWRNRGVNGIKLEARQSASQRGAALIFDEAAVRAFMEANPKYVTKELDEALNPSSEPTSAEYNAFSGQAASSSGDGYVEQMLEQQRNDLLKKLNEIDRTLALIKGEKK
;
A
#
# COMPACT_ATOMS: atom_id res chain seq x y z
N MET A 1 -6.95 7.97 -12.98
CA MET A 1 -6.97 6.49 -13.03
C MET A 1 -6.15 5.99 -11.86
N ILE A 2 -6.79 5.45 -10.83
CA ILE A 2 -6.11 5.00 -9.61
C ILE A 2 -5.71 3.54 -9.76
N PHE A 3 -4.49 3.21 -9.35
CA PHE A 3 -3.98 1.85 -9.29
C PHE A 3 -3.72 1.44 -7.85
N PHE A 4 -3.99 0.17 -7.56
CA PHE A 4 -3.77 -0.41 -6.26
C PHE A 4 -2.78 -1.57 -6.36
N SER A 5 -1.78 -1.58 -5.49
CA SER A 5 -0.92 -2.75 -5.27
C SER A 5 -1.55 -3.69 -4.25
N VAL A 6 -1.04 -4.92 -4.17
CA VAL A 6 -1.43 -5.89 -3.12
C VAL A 6 -1.25 -5.30 -1.73
N GLU A 7 -0.15 -4.58 -1.50
CA GLU A 7 0.16 -4.01 -0.19
C GLU A 7 -0.82 -2.91 0.16
N LYS A 8 -1.13 -2.04 -0.79
CA LYS A 8 -2.11 -0.96 -0.60
C LYS A 8 -3.50 -1.51 -0.30
N LEU A 9 -3.97 -2.52 -1.06
CA LEU A 9 -5.27 -3.15 -0.79
C LEU A 9 -5.31 -3.89 0.54
N ALA A 10 -4.23 -4.60 0.90
CA ALA A 10 -4.15 -5.31 2.18
C ALA A 10 -4.32 -4.33 3.35
N THR A 11 -3.62 -3.20 3.30
CA THR A 11 -3.74 -2.14 4.31
C THR A 11 -5.15 -1.55 4.34
N LEU A 12 -5.68 -1.11 3.18
CA LEU A 12 -7.00 -0.47 3.11
C LEU A 12 -8.11 -1.42 3.57
N CYS A 13 -8.08 -2.69 3.15
CA CYS A 13 -9.10 -3.68 3.51
C CYS A 13 -8.88 -4.29 4.89
N LYS A 14 -7.79 -3.95 5.60
CA LYS A 14 -7.37 -4.56 6.88
C LYS A 14 -7.28 -6.08 6.82
N VAL A 15 -6.74 -6.60 5.71
CA VAL A 15 -6.51 -8.04 5.50
C VAL A 15 -5.03 -8.29 5.19
N ASP A 16 -4.61 -9.54 5.28
CA ASP A 16 -3.26 -9.92 4.90
C ASP A 16 -3.06 -9.94 3.37
N ARG A 17 -1.80 -9.80 2.94
CA ARG A 17 -1.42 -9.81 1.52
C ARG A 17 -1.81 -11.10 0.80
N GLU A 18 -1.81 -12.22 1.52
CA GLU A 18 -2.16 -13.52 0.94
C GLU A 18 -3.68 -13.63 0.71
N THR A 19 -4.51 -13.01 1.54
CA THR A 19 -5.95 -12.87 1.28
C THR A 19 -6.23 -12.11 -0.02
N ILE A 20 -5.54 -10.99 -0.30
CA ILE A 20 -5.67 -10.27 -1.58
C ILE A 20 -5.26 -11.17 -2.76
N ARG A 21 -4.16 -11.93 -2.62
CA ARG A 21 -3.73 -12.90 -3.64
C ARG A 21 -4.76 -14.01 -3.86
N ARG A 22 -5.42 -14.47 -2.80
CA ARG A 22 -6.51 -15.46 -2.87
C ARG A 22 -7.73 -14.90 -3.58
N TRP A 23 -8.10 -13.65 -3.35
CA TRP A 23 -9.20 -12.99 -4.07
C TRP A 23 -8.94 -12.91 -5.57
N ARG A 24 -7.69 -12.70 -5.98
CA ARG A 24 -7.31 -12.77 -7.40
C ARG A 24 -7.35 -14.20 -7.96
N ASN A 25 -6.80 -15.17 -7.23
CA ASN A 25 -6.64 -16.54 -7.75
C ASN A 25 -7.94 -17.36 -7.72
N ARG A 26 -8.67 -17.27 -6.60
CA ARG A 26 -9.86 -18.08 -6.30
C ARG A 26 -11.15 -17.27 -6.33
N GLY A 27 -11.07 -15.96 -6.08
CA GLY A 27 -12.24 -15.12 -5.91
C GLY A 27 -12.90 -15.31 -4.54
N VAL A 28 -13.91 -14.49 -4.30
CA VAL A 28 -14.85 -14.62 -3.18
C VAL A 28 -16.24 -14.67 -3.77
N ASN A 29 -17.06 -15.62 -3.32
CA ASN A 29 -18.43 -15.80 -3.83
C ASN A 29 -18.50 -15.96 -5.36
N GLY A 30 -17.46 -16.56 -5.96
CA GLY A 30 -17.36 -16.74 -7.41
C GLY A 30 -16.85 -15.52 -8.19
N ILE A 31 -16.59 -14.40 -7.52
CA ILE A 31 -16.14 -13.15 -8.16
C ILE A 31 -14.67 -12.95 -7.87
N LYS A 32 -13.86 -12.75 -8.92
CA LYS A 32 -12.41 -12.60 -8.82
C LYS A 32 -12.00 -11.13 -8.84
N LEU A 33 -10.93 -10.83 -8.10
CA LEU A 33 -10.28 -9.54 -8.17
C LEU A 33 -9.36 -9.51 -9.39
N GLU A 34 -9.82 -8.87 -10.46
CA GLU A 34 -9.11 -8.80 -11.73
C GLU A 34 -7.88 -7.87 -11.63
N ALA A 35 -6.72 -8.40 -12.00
CA ALA A 35 -5.46 -7.66 -12.05
C ALA A 35 -5.15 -7.26 -13.49
N ARG A 36 -4.63 -6.05 -13.69
CA ARG A 36 -4.28 -5.53 -15.03
C ARG A 36 -3.16 -6.31 -15.70
N GLN A 37 -2.26 -6.90 -14.91
CA GLN A 37 -1.19 -7.76 -15.44
C GLN A 37 -1.56 -9.24 -15.32
N SER A 38 -1.84 -9.82 -16.48
CA SER A 38 -2.10 -11.25 -16.66
C SER A 38 -0.78 -12.02 -16.71
N ALA A 39 -0.56 -12.85 -15.68
CA ALA A 39 0.04 -14.19 -15.69
C ALA A 39 1.42 -14.48 -16.35
N SER A 40 2.04 -13.60 -17.13
CA SER A 40 3.19 -13.96 -17.96
C SER A 40 4.56 -13.77 -17.31
N GLN A 41 4.64 -13.06 -16.17
CA GLN A 41 5.89 -12.91 -15.42
C GLN A 41 5.71 -13.34 -13.97
N ARG A 42 6.26 -14.51 -13.65
CA ARG A 42 6.37 -15.02 -12.29
C ARG A 42 7.19 -14.01 -11.47
N GLY A 43 6.55 -13.33 -10.52
CA GLY A 43 7.18 -12.30 -9.69
C GLY A 43 6.83 -10.85 -10.07
N ALA A 44 6.04 -10.61 -11.12
CA ALA A 44 5.53 -9.28 -11.41
C ALA A 44 4.63 -8.75 -10.28
N ALA A 45 4.73 -7.46 -10.00
CA ALA A 45 3.88 -6.79 -9.04
C ALA A 45 2.42 -6.85 -9.52
N LEU A 46 1.53 -7.40 -8.68
CA LEU A 46 0.10 -7.42 -8.98
C LEU A 46 -0.46 -5.99 -8.80
N ILE A 47 -1.03 -5.49 -9.88
CA ILE A 47 -1.64 -4.16 -9.96
C ILE A 47 -3.12 -4.33 -10.31
N PHE A 48 -3.97 -3.66 -9.55
CA PHE A 48 -5.42 -3.69 -9.68
C PHE A 48 -5.93 -2.31 -10.07
N ASP A 49 -6.83 -2.28 -11.03
CA ASP A 49 -7.47 -1.04 -11.48
C ASP A 49 -8.60 -0.67 -10.53
N GLU A 50 -8.82 0.62 -10.32
CA GLU A 50 -9.94 1.15 -9.52
C GLU A 50 -11.28 0.54 -9.90
N ALA A 51 -11.57 0.40 -11.19
CA ALA A 51 -12.82 -0.21 -11.67
C ALA A 51 -12.95 -1.69 -11.27
N ALA A 52 -11.85 -2.44 -11.30
CA ALA A 52 -11.84 -3.85 -10.90
C ALA A 52 -12.01 -4.00 -9.38
N VAL A 53 -11.37 -3.12 -8.60
CA VAL A 53 -11.54 -3.08 -7.14
C VAL A 53 -12.98 -2.70 -6.81
N ARG A 54 -13.55 -1.66 -7.42
CA ARG A 54 -14.93 -1.22 -7.18
C ARG A 54 -15.94 -2.33 -7.48
N ALA A 55 -15.84 -2.99 -8.63
CA ALA A 55 -16.71 -4.10 -9.00
C ALA A 55 -16.59 -5.29 -8.01
N PHE A 56 -15.37 -5.62 -7.59
CA PHE A 56 -15.16 -6.68 -6.59
C PHE A 56 -15.76 -6.34 -5.23
N MET A 57 -15.69 -5.07 -4.83
CA MET A 57 -16.18 -4.58 -3.55
C MET A 57 -17.70 -4.42 -3.51
N GLU A 58 -18.32 -4.00 -4.60
CA GLU A 58 -19.78 -3.97 -4.75
C GLU A 58 -20.39 -5.37 -4.56
N ALA A 59 -19.70 -6.40 -5.07
CA ALA A 59 -20.05 -7.79 -4.87
C ALA A 59 -19.73 -8.34 -3.47
N ASN A 60 -18.84 -7.68 -2.72
CA ASN A 60 -18.35 -8.14 -1.41
C ASN A 60 -18.30 -6.99 -0.39
N PRO A 61 -19.46 -6.40 -0.02
CA PRO A 61 -19.51 -5.17 0.79
C PRO A 61 -18.90 -5.32 2.19
N LYS A 62 -18.81 -6.55 2.71
CA LYS A 62 -18.19 -6.85 4.02
C LYS A 62 -16.68 -6.52 4.09
N TYR A 63 -16.01 -6.36 2.96
CA TYR A 63 -14.59 -5.99 2.91
C TYR A 63 -14.38 -4.50 2.60
N VAL A 64 -15.46 -3.75 2.41
CA VAL A 64 -15.40 -2.30 2.21
C VAL A 64 -15.19 -1.63 3.56
N THR A 65 -13.97 -1.15 3.77
CA THR A 65 -13.64 -0.29 4.90
C THR A 65 -13.87 1.17 4.51
N LYS A 66 -14.00 2.05 5.51
CA LYS A 66 -14.07 3.50 5.27
C LYS A 66 -12.86 4.01 4.49
N GLU A 67 -11.67 3.53 4.85
CA GLU A 67 -10.39 3.90 4.20
C GLU A 67 -10.37 3.49 2.72
N LEU A 68 -10.91 2.30 2.39
CA LEU A 68 -11.03 1.86 1.02
C LEU A 68 -12.07 2.66 0.24
N ASP A 69 -13.21 2.95 0.87
CA ASP A 69 -14.28 3.73 0.27
C ASP A 69 -13.80 5.15 -0.05
N GLU A 70 -13.10 5.81 0.88
CA GLU A 70 -12.44 7.11 0.65
C GLU A 70 -11.38 7.05 -0.46
N ALA A 71 -10.63 5.94 -0.55
CA ALA A 71 -9.64 5.76 -1.61
C ALA A 71 -10.26 5.50 -2.99
N LEU A 72 -11.47 4.93 -3.06
CA LEU A 72 -12.23 4.66 -4.28
C LEU A 72 -13.13 5.84 -4.69
N ASN A 73 -13.54 6.63 -3.71
CA ASN A 73 -14.38 7.81 -3.85
C ASN A 73 -13.66 8.96 -3.14
N PRO A 74 -12.54 9.47 -3.70
CA PRO A 74 -11.91 10.66 -3.16
C PRO A 74 -12.90 11.81 -3.35
N SER A 75 -13.73 12.05 -2.34
CA SER A 75 -14.63 13.18 -2.33
C SER A 75 -13.76 14.42 -2.44
N SER A 76 -14.04 15.29 -3.40
CA SER A 76 -13.35 16.57 -3.59
C SER A 76 -13.56 17.55 -2.44
N GLU A 77 -14.14 17.11 -1.33
CA GLU A 77 -14.39 17.91 -0.14
C GLU A 77 -13.36 17.57 0.93
N PRO A 78 -12.53 18.53 1.35
CA PRO A 78 -11.71 18.35 2.55
C PRO A 78 -12.69 18.26 3.71
N THR A 79 -12.90 17.06 4.25
CA THR A 79 -13.71 16.88 5.46
C THR A 79 -12.92 17.47 6.62
N SER A 80 -13.18 18.74 6.88
CA SER A 80 -12.65 19.55 7.97
C SER A 80 -13.31 19.14 9.29
N ALA A 81 -12.91 18.01 9.84
CA ALA A 81 -13.07 17.60 11.24
C ALA A 81 -12.37 16.23 11.37
N GLU A 82 -11.32 16.00 12.16
CA GLU A 82 -10.97 16.52 13.47
C GLU A 82 -9.44 16.46 13.62
N TYR A 83 -8.77 17.59 13.82
CA TYR A 83 -7.51 17.62 14.57
C TYR A 83 -7.40 19.01 15.22
N ASN A 84 -8.18 19.19 16.29
CA ASN A 84 -7.86 20.25 17.24
C ASN A 84 -6.75 19.72 18.16
N ALA A 85 -5.73 20.55 18.35
CA ALA A 85 -4.50 20.33 19.15
C ALA A 85 -3.34 19.59 18.46
N PHE A 86 -2.65 20.25 17.52
CA PHE A 86 -1.26 20.65 17.78
C PHE A 86 -0.84 21.81 16.86
N SER A 87 -0.37 22.87 17.49
CA SER A 87 0.24 24.08 16.96
C SER A 87 1.25 23.82 15.82
N GLY A 88 1.17 24.56 14.72
CA GLY A 88 2.30 24.68 13.78
C GLY A 88 1.93 25.10 12.36
N GLN A 89 2.33 26.31 12.01
CA GLN A 89 2.27 26.99 10.72
C GLN A 89 2.64 26.20 9.44
N ALA A 90 2.24 26.84 8.32
CA ALA A 90 2.64 26.68 6.92
C ALA A 90 1.79 25.68 6.11
N ALA A 91 0.77 26.13 5.37
CA ALA A 91 0.83 26.86 4.09
C ALA A 91 1.39 26.04 2.92
N SER A 92 0.53 25.93 1.91
CA SER A 92 0.84 25.76 0.48
C SER A 92 1.20 24.37 -0.03
N SER A 93 0.31 23.88 -0.91
CA SER A 93 0.57 23.08 -2.12
C SER A 93 1.72 22.07 -2.05
N SER A 94 1.39 20.76 -2.07
CA SER A 94 1.96 19.75 -2.98
C SER A 94 1.62 18.35 -2.49
N GLY A 95 0.67 17.68 -3.16
CA GLY A 95 0.43 16.24 -2.99
C GLY A 95 1.62 15.35 -3.42
N ASP A 96 2.63 15.95 -4.06
CA ASP A 96 3.85 15.29 -4.53
C ASP A 96 4.90 15.11 -3.41
N GLY A 97 4.96 16.04 -2.45
CA GLY A 97 5.97 16.03 -1.39
C GLY A 97 5.78 14.94 -0.34
N TYR A 98 4.56 14.47 -0.13
CA TYR A 98 4.29 13.39 0.83
C TYR A 98 4.83 12.05 0.35
N VAL A 99 4.69 11.75 -0.94
CA VAL A 99 5.21 10.51 -1.54
C VAL A 99 6.72 10.54 -1.56
N GLU A 100 7.31 11.68 -1.92
CA GLU A 100 8.77 11.88 -1.87
C GLU A 100 9.31 11.68 -0.44
N GLN A 101 8.69 12.30 0.55
CA GLN A 101 9.07 12.15 1.96
C GLN A 101 8.93 10.71 2.46
N MET A 102 7.88 9.99 2.06
CA MET A 102 7.70 8.58 2.40
C MET A 102 8.80 7.71 1.77
N LEU A 103 9.16 7.96 0.51
CA LEU A 103 10.22 7.24 -0.18
C LEU A 103 11.61 7.54 0.41
N GLU A 104 11.87 8.78 0.80
CA GLU A 104 13.08 9.16 1.52
C GLU A 104 13.19 8.45 2.87
N GLN A 105 12.09 8.36 3.62
CA GLN A 105 12.05 7.62 4.87
C GLN A 105 12.35 6.12 4.65
N GLN A 106 11.71 5.51 3.65
CA GLN A 106 11.98 4.11 3.29
C GLN A 106 13.44 3.89 2.87
N ARG A 107 14.03 4.82 2.11
CA ARG A 107 15.43 4.78 1.73
C ARG A 107 16.35 4.81 2.95
N ASN A 108 16.06 5.68 3.92
CA ASN A 108 16.86 5.80 5.14
C ASN A 108 16.80 4.53 6.00
N ASP A 109 15.62 3.92 6.13
CA ASP A 109 15.45 2.67 6.86
C ASP A 109 16.21 1.51 6.22
N LEU A 110 16.22 1.43 4.89
CA LEU A 110 17.00 0.43 4.15
C LEU A 110 18.50 0.62 4.33
N LEU A 111 18.99 1.87 4.27
CA LEU A 111 20.41 2.17 4.52
C LEU A 111 20.83 1.78 5.94
N LYS A 112 19.96 2.00 6.93
CA LYS A 112 20.22 1.58 8.31
C LYS A 112 20.35 0.06 8.43
N LYS A 113 19.44 -0.70 7.80
CA LYS A 113 19.53 -2.17 7.76
C LYS A 113 20.79 -2.66 7.05
N LEU A 114 21.20 -2.01 5.97
CA LEU A 114 22.42 -2.34 5.26
C LEU A 114 23.65 -2.14 6.16
N ASN A 115 23.72 -1.01 6.87
CA ASN A 115 24.79 -0.76 7.85
C ASN A 115 24.81 -1.78 9.00
N GLU A 116 23.64 -2.24 9.46
CA GLU A 116 23.55 -3.30 10.46
C GLU A 116 24.10 -4.62 9.93
N ILE A 117 23.73 -5.01 8.70
CA ILE A 117 24.27 -6.20 8.02
C ILE A 117 25.79 -6.10 7.86
N ASP A 118 26.31 -4.95 7.43
CA ASP A 118 27.75 -4.76 7.24
C ASP A 118 28.51 -4.84 8.58
N ARG A 119 27.95 -4.31 9.66
CA ARG A 119 28.51 -4.46 11.02
C ARG A 119 28.53 -5.92 11.45
N THR A 120 27.43 -6.65 11.24
CA THR A 120 27.36 -8.09 11.55
C THR A 120 28.37 -8.88 10.72
N LEU A 121 28.52 -8.58 9.43
CA LEU A 121 29.52 -9.21 8.57
C LEU A 121 30.94 -8.90 9.02
N ALA A 122 31.22 -7.67 9.47
CA ALA A 122 32.53 -7.29 10.01
C ALA A 122 32.86 -8.05 11.30
N LEU A 123 31.89 -8.23 12.20
CA LEU A 123 32.05 -9.04 13.41
C LEU A 123 32.37 -10.50 13.07
N ILE A 124 31.58 -11.13 12.20
CA ILE A 124 31.79 -12.53 11.77
C ILE A 124 33.13 -12.70 11.05
N LYS A 125 33.57 -11.72 10.25
CA LYS A 125 34.87 -11.77 9.57
C LYS A 125 36.04 -11.48 10.52
N GLY A 126 35.84 -10.69 11.57
CA GLY A 126 36.81 -10.40 12.61
C GLY A 126 37.06 -11.57 13.56
N GLU A 127 36.05 -12.39 13.82
CA GLU A 127 36.14 -13.62 14.65
C GLU A 127 36.84 -14.80 13.95
N LYS A 128 37.14 -14.70 12.65
CA LYS A 128 37.86 -15.73 11.88
C LYS A 128 39.39 -15.56 11.84
N LYS A 129 39.95 -14.76 12.75
CA LYS A 129 41.40 -14.68 13.00
C LYS A 129 41.73 -15.27 14.35
#